data_AF-A0A0K8VWE9-F1
#
_entry.id   AF-A0A0K8VWE9-F1
#
_cell.length_a   1.000
_cell.length_b   1.000
_cell.length_c   1.000
_cell.angle_alpha   90.00
_cell.angle_beta   90.00
_cell.angle_gamma   90.00
#
_symmetry.space_group_name_H-M   'P 1'
#
loop_
_entity.id
_entity.type
_entity.pdbx_description
1 polymer ?
#
loop_
_entity_poly.entity_id
_entity_poly.type
_entity_poly.pdbx_seq_one_letter_code
_entity_poly.pdbx_strand_id
1 'polypeptide(L)'
;MAVEYTTVSWKDEVERIGLDVPTAATIETAGTDPETLTRMITGKDYVMKGITPEDLCNLYGGQTFHLNQAVAEFSKICTDVTGNPTWTQSYKSLDFASKILFEVGPESRRVKKETGDKKWKFRFVAKGVGNKLEGGCVFVATYKNSTPPAIQPEVKGNKLVLTLKQASLISLSILIPVIGLAYTKGHVILTPLSGAIFSKSDISEITKVMFNTVTPENTAFTINALNTSCQSGGQYIGTSSTTIAVLAAISATKNLKDKSLRTSIVAKTFKQFNNSTDCQLKFDAEKFILLAKFAIGGMPSEYHPDLLIAQYDDSIRMNFKTAKSLASTMLVTRPENSDTPNR
;
A
#
# COMPACT_ATOMS: atom_id res chain seq x y z
N MET A 1 -13.14 12.00 6.41
CA MET A 1 -14.25 11.07 6.11
C MET A 1 -15.27 11.29 7.20
N ALA A 2 -16.51 11.64 6.83
CA ALA A 2 -17.57 11.85 7.80
C ALA A 2 -17.75 10.55 8.59
N VAL A 3 -17.58 10.61 9.91
CA VAL A 3 -18.06 9.57 10.81
C VAL A 3 -19.56 9.53 10.59
N GLU A 4 -20.06 8.44 10.01
CA GLU A 4 -21.48 8.16 10.14
C GLU A 4 -21.70 7.87 11.61
N TYR A 5 -22.26 8.88 12.29
CA TYR A 5 -23.06 8.64 13.47
C TYR A 5 -24.01 7.53 13.08
N THR A 6 -23.81 6.33 13.65
CA THR A 6 -24.93 5.42 13.84
C THR A 6 -26.04 6.28 14.41
N THR A 7 -27.22 6.22 13.80
CA THR A 7 -28.44 6.86 14.28
C THR A 7 -28.77 6.26 15.65
N VAL A 8 -28.05 6.74 16.67
CA VAL A 8 -28.38 6.51 18.06
C VAL A 8 -29.63 7.34 18.27
N SER A 9 -30.71 6.68 18.65
CA SER A 9 -31.99 7.32 18.89
C SER A 9 -31.79 8.42 19.94
N TRP A 10 -32.44 9.57 19.78
CA TRP A 10 -32.43 10.61 20.81
C TRP A 10 -32.91 10.04 22.17
N LYS A 11 -33.70 8.95 22.16
CA LYS A 11 -34.10 8.20 23.37
C LYS A 11 -32.92 7.68 24.18
N ASP A 12 -31.90 7.14 23.51
CA ASP A 12 -30.72 6.57 24.16
C ASP A 12 -29.83 7.67 24.77
N GLU A 13 -29.84 8.87 24.16
CA GLU A 13 -29.09 10.02 24.65
C GLU A 13 -29.77 10.64 25.87
N VAL A 14 -31.09 10.72 25.82
CA VAL A 14 -31.94 11.18 26.92
C VAL A 14 -31.75 10.35 28.20
N GLU A 15 -31.68 9.02 28.09
CA GLU A 15 -31.41 8.13 29.23
C GLU A 15 -30.00 8.35 29.83
N ARG A 16 -29.01 8.74 29.00
CA ARG A 16 -27.63 8.96 29.43
C ARG A 16 -27.47 10.20 30.32
N ILE A 17 -28.21 11.27 30.04
CA ILE A 17 -27.97 12.60 30.65
C ILE A 17 -28.61 12.70 32.05
N GLY A 18 -29.54 11.81 32.40
CA GLY A 18 -30.08 11.69 33.77
C GLY A 18 -30.86 12.91 34.26
N LEU A 19 -31.28 13.80 33.36
CA LEU A 19 -32.15 14.96 33.64
C LEU A 19 -33.62 14.59 33.37
N ASP A 20 -34.55 15.35 33.95
CA ASP A 20 -35.98 15.26 33.60
C ASP A 20 -36.14 15.42 32.09
N VAL A 21 -36.46 14.31 31.47
CA VAL A 21 -36.45 14.10 30.03
C VAL A 21 -37.48 15.04 29.37
N PRO A 22 -37.08 15.92 28.44
CA PRO A 22 -38.05 16.49 27.51
C PRO A 22 -38.74 15.32 26.82
N THR A 23 -40.07 15.26 26.87
CA THR A 23 -40.79 14.13 26.25
C THR A 23 -40.38 13.97 24.79
N ALA A 24 -40.45 12.74 24.27
CA ALA A 24 -40.24 12.43 22.86
C ALA A 24 -40.82 13.49 21.91
N ALA A 25 -42.05 13.89 22.22
CA ALA A 25 -42.81 14.88 21.48
C ALA A 25 -42.14 16.26 21.46
N THR A 26 -41.47 16.66 22.53
CA THR A 26 -40.81 17.98 22.63
C THR A 26 -39.61 18.06 21.68
N ILE A 27 -38.79 17.01 21.63
CA ILE A 27 -37.61 16.96 20.74
C ILE A 27 -38.06 16.83 19.28
N GLU A 28 -39.07 16.01 19.01
CA GLU A 28 -39.62 15.81 17.67
C GLU A 28 -40.30 17.07 17.13
N THR A 29 -41.02 17.81 17.99
CA THR A 29 -41.57 19.13 17.65
C THR A 29 -40.48 20.17 17.42
N ALA A 30 -39.38 20.13 18.18
CA ALA A 30 -38.25 21.04 17.94
C ALA A 30 -37.52 20.75 16.62
N GLY A 31 -37.59 19.51 16.14
CA GLY A 31 -36.99 19.07 14.87
C GLY A 31 -37.87 19.31 13.63
N THR A 32 -39.09 19.83 13.77
CA THR A 32 -39.92 20.15 12.59
C THR A 32 -39.38 21.36 11.86
N ASP A 33 -39.32 21.26 10.52
CA ASP A 33 -38.87 22.36 9.68
C ASP A 33 -39.77 23.60 9.86
N PRO A 34 -39.20 24.80 10.08
CA PRO A 34 -39.98 26.03 10.01
C PRO A 34 -40.50 26.25 8.58
N GLU A 35 -41.60 27.00 8.44
CA GLU A 35 -42.27 27.26 7.15
C GLU A 35 -41.33 27.83 6.06
N THR A 36 -40.27 28.51 6.48
CA THR A 36 -39.25 29.09 5.60
C THR A 36 -38.33 28.04 4.95
N LEU A 37 -38.25 26.83 5.53
CA LEU A 37 -37.35 25.76 5.09
C LEU A 37 -38.10 24.58 4.44
N THR A 38 -39.43 24.59 4.39
CA THR A 38 -40.27 23.45 3.93
C THR A 38 -40.07 23.06 2.44
N ARG A 39 -39.38 23.90 1.65
CA ARG A 39 -39.00 23.60 0.26
C ARG A 39 -37.59 23.04 0.11
N MET A 40 -36.81 22.99 1.19
CA MET A 40 -35.46 22.45 1.20
C MET A 40 -35.49 20.95 1.53
N ILE A 41 -34.49 20.20 1.05
CA ILE A 41 -34.36 18.78 1.35
C ILE A 41 -33.37 18.64 2.49
N THR A 42 -33.80 18.04 3.60
CA THR A 42 -32.93 17.71 4.73
C THR A 42 -31.84 16.74 4.31
N GLY A 43 -30.58 17.17 4.38
CA GLY A 43 -29.44 16.34 3.98
C GLY A 43 -29.13 15.24 5.00
N LYS A 44 -28.97 15.61 6.27
CA LYS A 44 -28.83 14.72 7.42
C LYS A 44 -29.38 15.41 8.66
N ASP A 45 -30.03 14.64 9.52
CA ASP A 45 -30.48 15.07 10.84
C ASP A 45 -29.49 14.54 11.91
N TYR A 46 -29.16 15.38 12.89
CA TYR A 46 -28.10 15.10 13.87
C TYR A 46 -28.56 15.39 15.29
N VAL A 47 -28.38 14.42 16.18
CA VAL A 47 -28.56 14.61 17.63
C VAL A 47 -27.25 15.11 18.23
N MET A 48 -27.25 16.33 18.77
CA MET A 48 -26.07 16.92 19.43
C MET A 48 -25.89 16.34 20.84
N LYS A 49 -24.81 15.60 21.06
CA LYS A 49 -24.53 14.90 22.34
C LYS A 49 -23.66 15.69 23.33
N GLY A 50 -23.12 16.83 22.88
CA GLY A 50 -21.98 17.48 23.52
C GLY A 50 -20.72 16.61 23.41
N ILE A 51 -19.59 17.23 23.11
CA ILE A 51 -18.28 16.57 23.11
C ILE A 51 -17.29 17.48 23.82
N THR A 52 -16.33 16.92 24.54
CA THR A 52 -15.27 17.73 25.16
C THR A 52 -14.33 18.28 24.08
N PRO A 53 -13.55 19.35 24.35
CA PRO A 53 -12.48 19.77 23.43
C PRO A 53 -11.49 18.63 23.11
N GLU A 54 -11.23 17.73 24.07
CA GLU A 54 -10.43 16.52 23.85
C GLU A 54 -11.08 15.57 22.85
N ASP A 55 -12.38 15.29 22.99
CA ASP A 55 -13.14 14.49 22.03
C ASP A 55 -13.14 15.13 20.64
N LEU A 56 -13.34 16.46 20.55
CA LEU A 56 -13.28 17.20 19.29
C LEU A 56 -11.90 17.07 18.64
N CYS A 57 -10.82 17.22 19.41
CA CYS A 57 -9.45 17.01 18.93
C CYS A 57 -9.20 15.56 18.50
N ASN A 58 -9.72 14.58 19.24
CA ASN A 58 -9.60 13.16 18.91
C ASN A 58 -10.38 12.80 17.64
N LEU A 59 -11.52 13.45 17.40
CA LEU A 59 -12.40 13.22 16.25
C LEU A 59 -11.92 13.96 14.98
N TYR A 60 -11.52 15.22 15.11
CA TYR A 60 -11.27 16.13 13.98
C TYR A 60 -9.87 16.72 13.93
N GLY A 61 -9.08 16.65 15.02
CA GLY A 61 -7.70 17.15 15.07
C GLY A 61 -6.72 16.38 14.18
N GLY A 62 -7.22 15.36 13.45
CA GLY A 62 -6.42 14.48 12.63
C GLY A 62 -5.63 13.55 13.52
N GLN A 63 -6.11 12.32 13.70
CA GLN A 63 -5.30 11.33 14.39
C GLN A 63 -4.05 11.02 13.57
N THR A 64 -2.93 11.56 14.06
CA THR A 64 -1.63 11.26 13.50
C THR A 64 -1.30 9.84 13.92
N PHE A 65 -1.33 8.89 12.98
CA PHE A 65 -0.88 7.53 13.28
C PHE A 65 0.61 7.60 13.70
N HIS A 66 0.94 7.03 14.86
CA HIS A 66 2.30 7.07 15.39
C HIS A 66 2.90 5.68 15.29
N LEU A 67 3.67 5.44 14.23
CA LEU A 67 4.25 4.12 13.97
C LEU A 67 5.09 3.63 15.16
N ASN A 68 5.90 4.50 15.77
CA ASN A 68 6.75 4.13 16.90
C ASN A 68 5.93 3.67 18.12
N GLN A 69 4.79 4.31 18.39
CA GLN A 69 3.88 3.87 19.46
C GLN A 69 3.25 2.52 19.13
N ALA A 70 2.80 2.33 17.88
CA ALA A 70 2.22 1.07 17.45
C ALA A 70 3.24 -0.10 17.49
N VAL A 71 4.51 0.16 17.18
CA VAL A 71 5.61 -0.80 17.33
C VAL A 71 5.89 -1.10 18.81
N ALA A 72 5.86 -0.07 19.69
CA ALA A 72 6.02 -0.26 21.14
C ALA A 72 4.88 -1.09 21.75
N GLU A 73 3.64 -0.91 21.29
CA GLU A 73 2.52 -1.77 21.70
C GLU A 73 2.67 -3.18 21.16
N PHE A 74 3.13 -3.34 19.91
CA PHE A 74 3.44 -4.66 19.36
C PHE A 74 4.56 -5.38 20.13
N SER A 75 5.58 -4.66 20.61
CA SER A 75 6.70 -5.25 21.36
C SER A 75 6.29 -5.84 22.70
N LYS A 76 5.17 -5.38 23.29
CA LYS A 76 4.59 -6.00 24.49
C LYS A 76 4.08 -7.43 24.24
N ILE A 77 3.74 -7.77 22.99
CA ILE A 77 3.31 -9.11 22.58
C ILE A 77 4.45 -9.91 21.94
N CYS A 78 5.25 -9.26 21.10
CA CYS A 78 6.35 -9.88 20.36
C CYS A 78 7.67 -9.17 20.68
N THR A 79 8.37 -9.66 21.71
CA THR A 79 9.54 -8.99 22.29
C THR A 79 10.77 -8.94 21.38
N ASP A 80 10.85 -9.78 20.35
CA ASP A 80 11.99 -9.82 19.44
C ASP A 80 11.98 -8.75 18.33
N VAL A 81 10.97 -7.87 18.30
CA VAL A 81 10.83 -6.79 17.30
C VAL A 81 11.87 -5.66 17.45
N THR A 82 12.39 -5.45 18.65
CA THR A 82 13.33 -4.36 18.94
C THR A 82 14.81 -4.76 18.81
N GLY A 83 15.09 -6.01 18.42
CA GLY A 83 16.45 -6.51 18.26
C GLY A 83 17.02 -6.24 16.87
N ASN A 84 18.35 -6.19 16.77
CA ASN A 84 19.02 -6.22 15.47
C ASN A 84 18.97 -7.64 14.90
N PRO A 85 18.42 -7.83 13.69
CA PRO A 85 18.33 -9.15 13.09
C PRO A 85 19.72 -9.69 12.74
N THR A 86 19.94 -10.98 13.00
CA THR A 86 21.10 -11.74 12.55
C THR A 86 20.66 -12.84 11.59
N TRP A 87 21.60 -13.38 10.80
CA TRP A 87 21.26 -14.31 9.72
C TRP A 87 20.76 -15.68 10.21
N THR A 88 21.26 -16.13 11.37
CA THR A 88 21.04 -17.50 11.85
C THR A 88 19.96 -17.60 12.93
N GLN A 89 19.54 -16.47 13.51
CA GLN A 89 18.52 -16.44 14.54
C GLN A 89 17.11 -16.40 13.93
N SER A 90 16.17 -17.11 14.54
CA SER A 90 14.75 -17.05 14.19
C SER A 90 14.04 -15.91 14.95
N TYR A 91 13.16 -15.18 14.25
CA TYR A 91 12.40 -14.05 14.80
C TYR A 91 10.91 -14.22 14.49
N LYS A 92 10.07 -14.20 15.53
CA LYS A 92 8.60 -14.24 15.42
C LYS A 92 8.05 -12.97 14.79
N SER A 93 8.67 -11.82 15.08
CA SER A 93 8.34 -10.55 14.41
C SER A 93 8.58 -10.63 12.90
N LEU A 94 9.67 -11.26 12.46
CA LEU A 94 9.95 -11.45 11.03
C LEU A 94 8.96 -12.42 10.38
N ASP A 95 8.58 -13.51 11.07
CA ASP A 95 7.52 -14.40 10.59
C ASP A 95 6.20 -13.64 10.43
N PHE A 96 5.78 -12.88 11.46
CA PHE A 96 4.61 -11.99 11.37
C PHE A 96 4.71 -11.02 10.17
N ALA A 97 5.84 -10.34 10.00
CA ALA A 97 6.05 -9.41 8.90
C ALA A 97 5.94 -10.11 7.53
N SER A 98 6.51 -11.31 7.41
CA SER A 98 6.43 -12.11 6.19
C SER A 98 4.98 -12.48 5.85
N LYS A 99 4.22 -12.95 6.84
CA LYS A 99 2.81 -13.30 6.67
C LYS A 99 1.96 -12.09 6.29
N ILE A 100 2.19 -10.94 6.91
CA ILE A 100 1.45 -9.72 6.58
C ILE A 100 1.76 -9.22 5.17
N LEU A 101 3.03 -9.13 4.80
CA LEU A 101 3.44 -8.51 3.54
C LEU A 101 3.20 -9.42 2.33
N PHE A 102 3.42 -10.74 2.48
CA PHE A 102 3.42 -11.69 1.36
C PHE A 102 2.19 -12.60 1.30
N GLU A 103 1.40 -12.72 2.38
CA GLU A 103 0.20 -13.58 2.39
C GLU A 103 -1.08 -12.77 2.66
N VAL A 104 -1.22 -12.20 3.85
CA VAL A 104 -2.45 -11.51 4.31
C VAL A 104 -2.72 -10.24 3.51
N GLY A 105 -1.70 -9.43 3.22
CA GLY A 105 -1.82 -8.24 2.39
C GLY A 105 -2.41 -8.57 1.00
N PRO A 106 -1.78 -9.48 0.22
CA PRO A 106 -2.35 -9.98 -1.04
C PRO A 106 -3.76 -10.58 -0.90
N GLU A 107 -4.01 -11.41 0.12
CA GLU A 107 -5.32 -12.03 0.33
C GLU A 107 -6.41 -10.97 0.57
N SER A 108 -6.14 -9.98 1.42
CA SER A 108 -7.08 -8.92 1.79
C SER A 108 -7.54 -8.06 0.60
N ARG A 109 -6.69 -7.93 -0.43
CA ARG A 109 -7.03 -7.20 -1.68
C ARG A 109 -8.06 -7.95 -2.51
N ARG A 110 -8.14 -9.28 -2.38
CA ARG A 110 -9.12 -10.13 -3.07
C ARG A 110 -10.49 -10.16 -2.38
N VAL A 111 -10.56 -9.76 -1.11
CA VAL A 111 -11.82 -9.65 -0.36
C VAL A 111 -12.70 -8.58 -1.02
N LYS A 112 -13.94 -8.91 -1.39
CA LYS A 112 -14.87 -7.93 -1.96
C LYS A 112 -15.70 -7.29 -0.85
N LYS A 113 -16.33 -6.13 -1.10
CA LYS A 113 -17.26 -5.53 -0.12
C LYS A 113 -18.38 -6.52 0.26
N GLU A 114 -18.82 -7.32 -0.69
CA GLU A 114 -19.89 -8.33 -0.52
C GLU A 114 -19.52 -9.47 0.45
N THR A 115 -18.22 -9.77 0.63
CA THR A 115 -17.78 -10.92 1.45
C THR A 115 -17.64 -10.60 2.94
N GLY A 116 -17.93 -9.37 3.36
CA GLY A 116 -17.78 -8.95 4.76
C GLY A 116 -16.32 -8.69 5.18
N ASP A 117 -16.16 -8.32 6.45
CA ASP A 117 -14.86 -8.08 7.06
C ASP A 117 -14.17 -9.36 7.51
N LYS A 118 -12.87 -9.46 7.24
CA LYS A 118 -12.02 -10.58 7.64
C LYS A 118 -11.10 -10.21 8.79
N LYS A 119 -10.74 -11.23 9.58
CA LYS A 119 -9.71 -11.13 10.62
C LYS A 119 -8.74 -12.30 10.58
N TRP A 120 -7.47 -12.01 10.82
CA TRP A 120 -6.40 -12.98 11.00
C TRP A 120 -5.90 -12.90 12.44
N LYS A 121 -5.52 -14.05 13.02
CA LYS A 121 -5.05 -14.16 14.40
C LYS A 121 -3.62 -14.67 14.41
N PHE A 122 -2.73 -13.93 15.06
CA PHE A 122 -1.33 -14.28 15.22
C PHE A 122 -1.05 -14.51 16.70
N ARG A 123 -0.73 -15.74 17.07
CA ARG A 123 -0.49 -16.12 18.46
C ARG A 123 1.01 -16.14 18.71
N PHE A 124 1.45 -15.41 19.72
CA PHE A 124 2.82 -15.35 20.17
C PHE A 124 2.92 -16.08 21.51
N VAL A 125 3.87 -16.99 21.62
CA VAL A 125 4.15 -17.74 22.85
C VAL A 125 5.57 -17.43 23.29
N ALA A 126 5.76 -17.07 24.55
CA ALA A 126 7.04 -16.80 25.16
C ALA A 126 7.19 -17.57 26.48
N LYS A 127 8.44 -17.80 26.90
CA LYS A 127 8.72 -18.28 28.26
C LYS A 127 8.61 -17.09 29.20
N GLY A 128 7.66 -17.15 30.12
CA GLY A 128 7.51 -16.22 31.25
C GLY A 128 8.32 -16.66 32.47
N VAL A 129 8.05 -16.00 33.60
CA VAL A 129 8.74 -16.26 34.86
C VAL A 129 8.44 -17.67 35.38
N GLY A 130 9.48 -18.39 35.81
CA GLY A 130 9.33 -19.73 36.40
C GLY A 130 8.91 -20.83 35.41
N ASN A 131 9.38 -20.76 34.15
CA ASN A 131 9.06 -21.71 33.07
C ASN A 131 7.57 -21.79 32.68
N LYS A 132 6.73 -20.82 33.10
CA LYS A 132 5.36 -20.71 32.60
C LYS A 132 5.34 -20.17 31.18
N LEU A 133 4.44 -20.68 30.34
CA LEU A 133 4.22 -20.12 29.00
C LEU A 133 3.28 -18.91 29.10
N GLU A 134 3.72 -17.79 28.58
CA GLU A 134 2.90 -16.59 28.41
C GLU A 134 2.50 -16.44 26.94
N GLY A 135 1.24 -16.09 26.72
CA GLY A 135 0.65 -15.96 25.40
C GLY A 135 0.13 -14.55 25.14
N GLY A 136 0.38 -14.06 23.93
CA GLY A 136 -0.24 -12.85 23.39
C GLY A 136 -0.83 -13.09 22.00
N CYS A 137 -1.79 -12.26 21.60
CA CYS A 137 -2.46 -12.42 20.31
C CYS A 137 -2.61 -11.09 19.59
N VAL A 138 -2.10 -11.01 18.36
CA VAL A 138 -2.34 -9.88 17.46
C VAL A 138 -3.46 -10.25 16.50
N PHE A 139 -4.48 -9.42 16.43
CA PHE A 139 -5.59 -9.52 15.49
C PHE A 139 -5.39 -8.48 14.41
N VAL A 140 -5.37 -8.92 13.15
CA VAL A 140 -5.35 -8.01 12.00
C VAL A 140 -6.69 -8.11 11.30
N ALA A 141 -7.35 -6.98 11.08
CA ALA A 141 -8.70 -6.96 10.50
C ALA A 141 -8.82 -6.01 9.31
N THR A 142 -9.71 -6.36 8.38
CA THR A 142 -10.24 -5.43 7.39
C THR A 142 -11.45 -4.70 7.95
N TYR A 143 -11.70 -3.51 7.40
CA TYR A 143 -12.83 -2.65 7.75
C TYR A 143 -13.40 -2.08 6.44
N LYS A 144 -13.93 -2.96 5.60
CA LYS A 144 -14.57 -2.65 4.31
C LYS A 144 -16.05 -2.33 4.48
N ASN A 145 -16.69 -2.95 5.49
CA ASN A 145 -18.10 -2.77 5.80
C ASN A 145 -18.33 -2.21 7.21
N SER A 146 -17.29 -2.18 8.05
CA SER A 146 -17.30 -1.60 9.38
C SER A 146 -16.34 -0.42 9.50
N THR A 147 -16.52 0.40 10.53
CA THR A 147 -15.65 1.55 10.80
C THR A 147 -14.38 1.06 11.52
N PRO A 148 -13.16 1.36 11.01
CA PRO A 148 -11.93 1.01 11.70
C PRO A 148 -11.82 1.79 13.02
N PRO A 149 -11.12 1.24 14.04
CA PRO A 149 -10.82 1.96 15.26
C PRO A 149 -10.14 3.29 14.95
N ALA A 150 -10.74 4.38 15.43
CA ALA A 150 -10.18 5.71 15.39
C ALA A 150 -9.42 5.98 16.69
N ILE A 151 -8.59 5.06 17.15
CA ILE A 151 -7.67 5.29 18.27
C ILE A 151 -6.33 4.64 17.91
N GLN A 152 -5.24 5.08 18.54
CA GLN A 152 -3.97 4.37 18.43
C GLN A 152 -4.15 2.92 18.90
N PRO A 153 -3.52 1.95 18.22
CA PRO A 153 -3.59 0.57 18.64
C PRO A 153 -2.87 0.42 19.99
N GLU A 154 -3.51 -0.27 20.93
CA GLU A 154 -3.02 -0.47 22.30
C GLU A 154 -3.24 -1.93 22.72
N VAL A 155 -2.32 -2.50 23.50
CA VAL A 155 -2.49 -3.85 24.06
C VAL A 155 -3.48 -3.83 25.22
N LYS A 156 -4.55 -4.64 25.12
CA LYS A 156 -5.54 -4.85 26.19
C LYS A 156 -5.72 -6.33 26.45
N GLY A 157 -5.43 -6.79 27.66
CA GLY A 157 -5.54 -8.20 28.05
C GLY A 157 -4.74 -9.15 27.15
N ASN A 158 -3.47 -8.83 26.90
CA ASN A 158 -2.55 -9.53 25.99
C ASN A 158 -3.04 -9.67 24.54
N LYS A 159 -3.92 -8.76 24.11
CA LYS A 159 -4.44 -8.69 22.74
C LYS A 159 -4.16 -7.33 22.14
N LEU A 160 -3.69 -7.32 20.90
CA LEU A 160 -3.52 -6.11 20.10
C LEU A 160 -4.41 -6.23 18.86
N VAL A 161 -5.22 -5.21 18.58
CA VAL A 161 -6.03 -5.16 17.36
C VAL A 161 -5.46 -4.13 16.43
N LEU A 162 -5.16 -4.55 15.20
CA LEU A 162 -4.61 -3.72 14.16
C LEU A 162 -5.52 -3.75 12.93
N THR A 163 -5.65 -2.60 12.28
CA THR A 163 -6.06 -2.57 10.87
C THR A 163 -4.97 -3.19 10.01
N LEU A 164 -5.33 -3.68 8.83
CA LEU A 164 -4.34 -4.15 7.85
C LEU A 164 -3.26 -3.09 7.55
N LYS A 165 -3.65 -1.82 7.44
CA LYS A 165 -2.70 -0.72 7.19
C LYS A 165 -1.67 -0.62 8.31
N GLN A 166 -2.11 -0.59 9.57
CA GLN A 166 -1.21 -0.51 10.73
C GLN A 166 -0.28 -1.74 10.78
N ALA A 167 -0.82 -2.94 10.58
CA ALA A 167 -0.04 -4.17 10.55
C ALA A 167 1.04 -4.13 9.45
N SER A 168 0.70 -3.71 8.22
CA SER A 168 1.67 -3.60 7.13
C SER A 168 2.79 -2.58 7.43
N LEU A 169 2.50 -1.47 8.10
CA LEU A 169 3.52 -0.49 8.49
C LEU A 169 4.47 -1.04 9.56
N ILE A 170 3.94 -1.74 10.57
CA ILE A 170 4.76 -2.45 11.57
C ILE A 170 5.63 -3.52 10.88
N SER A 171 5.06 -4.26 9.93
CA SER A 171 5.80 -5.27 9.17
C SER A 171 6.92 -4.67 8.32
N LEU A 172 6.72 -3.49 7.74
CA LEU A 172 7.78 -2.78 7.04
C LEU A 172 8.87 -2.29 8.00
N SER A 173 8.53 -1.76 9.18
CA SER A 173 9.54 -1.37 10.16
C SER A 173 10.39 -2.56 10.64
N ILE A 174 9.79 -3.75 10.74
CA ILE A 174 10.51 -5.01 11.00
C ILE A 174 11.43 -5.39 9.84
N LEU A 175 10.96 -5.21 8.60
CA LEU A 175 11.69 -5.62 7.40
C LEU A 175 12.91 -4.73 7.12
N ILE A 176 12.85 -3.43 7.44
CA ILE A 176 13.91 -2.44 7.14
C ILE A 176 15.32 -2.91 7.53
N PRO A 177 15.60 -3.30 8.79
CA PRO A 177 16.93 -3.75 9.18
C PRO A 177 17.34 -5.08 8.54
N VAL A 178 16.37 -5.92 8.12
CA VAL A 178 16.62 -7.20 7.44
C VAL A 178 17.07 -7.00 6.00
N ILE A 179 16.62 -5.94 5.32
CA ILE A 179 16.97 -5.68 3.91
C ILE A 179 18.48 -5.55 3.70
N GLY A 180 19.16 -4.80 4.56
CA GLY A 180 20.62 -4.65 4.48
C GLY A 180 21.32 -5.99 4.63
N LEU A 181 20.95 -6.77 5.65
CA LEU A 181 21.50 -8.09 5.89
C LEU A 181 21.25 -9.04 4.71
N ALA A 182 20.01 -9.10 4.19
CA ALA A 182 19.65 -9.94 3.06
C ALA A 182 20.48 -9.59 1.81
N TYR A 183 20.69 -8.30 1.55
CA TYR A 183 21.49 -7.85 0.40
C TYR A 183 22.95 -8.29 0.51
N THR A 184 23.57 -8.19 1.70
CA THR A 184 24.95 -8.70 1.91
C THR A 184 25.08 -10.21 1.70
N LYS A 185 23.96 -10.95 1.70
CA LYS A 185 23.88 -12.37 1.39
C LYS A 185 23.43 -12.66 -0.04
N GLY A 186 23.39 -11.65 -0.90
CA GLY A 186 23.03 -11.79 -2.31
C GLY A 186 21.53 -11.85 -2.58
N HIS A 187 20.69 -11.43 -1.63
CA HIS A 187 19.23 -11.47 -1.77
C HIS A 187 18.62 -10.08 -1.91
N VAL A 188 17.72 -9.92 -2.89
CA VAL A 188 16.88 -8.73 -3.07
C VAL A 188 15.43 -9.06 -2.73
N ILE A 189 14.91 -8.37 -1.70
CA ILE A 189 13.55 -8.57 -1.19
C ILE A 189 12.71 -7.34 -1.55
N LEU A 190 11.79 -7.51 -2.51
CA LEU A 190 10.73 -6.55 -2.79
C LEU A 190 9.41 -7.10 -2.26
N THR A 191 8.64 -6.26 -1.58
CA THR A 191 7.24 -6.58 -1.22
C THR A 191 6.40 -6.75 -2.49
N PRO A 192 5.26 -7.45 -2.45
CA PRO A 192 4.43 -7.64 -3.64
C PRO A 192 3.97 -6.32 -4.28
N LEU A 193 3.77 -5.26 -3.48
CA LEU A 193 3.41 -3.94 -4.02
C LEU A 193 4.58 -3.29 -4.74
N SER A 194 5.78 -3.35 -4.17
CA SER A 194 6.99 -2.80 -4.79
C SER A 194 7.37 -3.58 -6.06
N GLY A 195 7.36 -4.92 -5.99
CA GLY A 195 7.67 -5.80 -7.11
C GLY A 195 6.64 -5.75 -8.25
N ALA A 196 5.43 -5.25 -7.99
CA ALA A 196 4.45 -4.99 -9.06
C ALA A 196 4.76 -3.70 -9.85
N ILE A 197 5.64 -2.85 -9.33
CA ILE A 197 6.00 -1.56 -9.96
C ILE A 197 7.42 -1.61 -10.52
N PHE A 198 8.37 -2.14 -9.74
CA PHE A 198 9.81 -2.14 -10.03
C PHE A 198 10.37 -3.57 -10.14
N SER A 199 11.32 -3.76 -11.07
CA SER A 199 12.03 -5.02 -11.23
C SER A 199 13.19 -5.16 -10.23
N LYS A 200 13.50 -6.40 -9.83
CA LYS A 200 14.70 -6.71 -9.04
C LYS A 200 16.01 -6.51 -9.83
N SER A 201 15.97 -6.69 -11.16
CA SER A 201 17.14 -6.50 -12.04
C SER A 201 17.61 -5.05 -12.05
N ASP A 202 16.68 -4.11 -11.89
CA ASP A 202 16.93 -2.70 -12.12
C ASP A 202 17.43 -1.98 -10.85
N ILE A 203 17.52 -2.68 -9.72
CA ILE A 203 17.86 -2.10 -8.41
C ILE A 203 19.20 -1.38 -8.43
N SER A 204 20.21 -1.92 -9.11
CA SER A 204 21.53 -1.28 -9.23
C SER A 204 21.42 0.07 -9.96
N GLU A 205 20.69 0.13 -11.07
CA GLU A 205 20.50 1.35 -11.85
C GLU A 205 19.61 2.37 -11.13
N ILE A 206 18.55 1.91 -10.45
CA ILE A 206 17.74 2.75 -9.57
C ILE A 206 18.62 3.36 -8.47
N THR A 207 19.52 2.57 -7.88
CA THR A 207 20.45 3.04 -6.84
C THR A 207 21.38 4.13 -7.38
N LYS A 208 21.90 3.97 -8.61
CA LYS A 208 22.70 5.01 -9.28
C LYS A 208 21.91 6.30 -9.47
N VAL A 209 20.65 6.22 -9.91
CA VAL A 209 19.80 7.43 -10.05
C VAL A 209 19.54 8.10 -8.69
N MET A 210 19.39 7.32 -7.63
CA MET A 210 19.09 7.84 -6.29
C MET A 210 20.30 8.48 -5.61
N PHE A 211 21.50 7.88 -5.75
CA PHE A 211 22.69 8.18 -4.93
C PHE A 211 23.99 8.41 -5.72
N ASN A 212 23.95 8.39 -7.06
CA ASN A 212 25.09 8.48 -7.98
C ASN A 212 26.16 7.37 -7.82
N THR A 213 26.01 6.48 -6.83
CA THR A 213 26.98 5.46 -6.45
C THR A 213 26.26 4.20 -5.96
N VAL A 214 26.77 3.03 -6.35
CA VAL A 214 26.23 1.74 -5.92
C VAL A 214 27.11 1.18 -4.81
N THR A 215 26.67 1.34 -3.57
CA THR A 215 27.25 0.67 -2.40
C THR A 215 26.22 -0.26 -1.77
N PRO A 216 26.63 -1.23 -0.92
CA PRO A 216 25.68 -2.04 -0.16
C PRO A 216 24.69 -1.22 0.67
N GLU A 217 25.14 -0.13 1.30
CA GLU A 217 24.27 0.75 2.10
C GLU A 217 23.25 1.48 1.21
N ASN A 218 23.70 2.10 0.12
CA ASN A 218 22.82 2.82 -0.81
C ASN A 218 21.82 1.88 -1.48
N THR A 219 22.23 0.64 -1.76
CA THR A 219 21.35 -0.37 -2.37
C THR A 219 20.31 -0.85 -1.38
N ALA A 220 20.71 -1.14 -0.13
CA ALA A 220 19.77 -1.48 0.93
C ALA A 220 18.78 -0.35 1.21
N PHE A 221 19.25 0.90 1.25
CA PHE A 221 18.39 2.07 1.37
C PHE A 221 17.42 2.17 0.20
N THR A 222 17.89 1.98 -1.03
CA THR A 222 17.05 1.99 -2.24
C THR A 222 15.94 0.94 -2.16
N ILE A 223 16.27 -0.31 -1.82
CA ILE A 223 15.27 -1.39 -1.66
C ILE A 223 14.24 -1.02 -0.58
N ASN A 224 14.70 -0.49 0.56
CA ASN A 224 13.83 -0.01 1.62
C ASN A 224 12.90 1.10 1.13
N ALA A 225 13.42 2.11 0.45
CA ALA A 225 12.64 3.22 -0.09
C ALA A 225 11.58 2.74 -1.09
N LEU A 226 11.91 1.78 -1.96
CA LEU A 226 10.93 1.19 -2.88
C LEU A 226 9.81 0.46 -2.11
N ASN A 227 10.18 -0.37 -1.13
CA ASN A 227 9.22 -1.14 -0.32
C ASN A 227 8.29 -0.26 0.50
N THR A 228 8.82 0.78 1.14
CA THR A 228 8.05 1.64 2.04
C THR A 228 7.20 2.65 1.26
N SER A 229 7.71 3.20 0.16
CA SER A 229 6.98 4.18 -0.66
C SER A 229 5.82 3.57 -1.45
N CYS A 230 5.90 2.30 -1.82
CA CYS A 230 4.80 1.60 -2.50
C CYS A 230 3.67 1.19 -1.54
N GLN A 231 3.86 1.35 -0.23
CA GLN A 231 2.86 0.98 0.78
C GLN A 231 1.95 2.18 1.13
N SER A 232 0.65 1.91 1.22
CA SER A 232 -0.30 2.87 1.80
C SER A 232 0.06 3.16 3.26
N GLY A 233 0.26 4.45 3.59
CA GLY A 233 0.76 4.86 4.91
C GLY A 233 2.28 4.96 5.00
N GLY A 234 3.02 4.66 3.93
CA GLY A 234 4.48 4.73 3.91
C GLY A 234 5.05 6.09 4.31
N GLN A 235 4.27 7.17 4.23
CA GLN A 235 4.69 8.49 4.66
C GLN A 235 5.12 8.57 6.14
N TYR A 236 4.73 7.60 6.98
CA TYR A 236 5.12 7.51 8.39
C TYR A 236 6.44 6.76 8.62
N ILE A 237 7.18 6.46 7.55
CA ILE A 237 8.43 5.67 7.60
C ILE A 237 9.58 6.51 7.04
N GLY A 238 10.67 6.59 7.81
CA GLY A 238 11.87 7.39 7.52
C GLY A 238 12.48 7.17 6.13
N THR A 239 12.56 5.92 5.70
CA THR A 239 13.18 5.52 4.44
C THR A 239 12.31 5.77 3.21
N SER A 240 11.07 6.21 3.38
CA SER A 240 10.15 6.49 2.27
C SER A 240 10.57 7.70 1.44
N SER A 241 10.14 7.70 0.17
CA SER A 241 10.35 8.75 -0.81
C SER A 241 9.04 9.21 -1.43
N THR A 242 8.84 10.53 -1.43
CA THR A 242 7.70 11.18 -2.10
C THR A 242 7.75 10.92 -3.60
N THR A 243 8.92 11.00 -4.23
CA THR A 243 9.10 10.72 -5.68
C THR A 243 8.66 9.30 -6.03
N ILE A 244 9.15 8.30 -5.30
CA ILE A 244 8.82 6.89 -5.54
C ILE A 244 7.33 6.63 -5.28
N ALA A 245 6.75 7.19 -4.21
CA ALA A 245 5.34 7.02 -3.89
C ALA A 245 4.42 7.57 -5.00
N VAL A 246 4.77 8.73 -5.56
CA VAL A 246 4.03 9.33 -6.69
C VAL A 246 4.15 8.47 -7.95
N LEU A 247 5.36 7.98 -8.27
CA LEU A 247 5.57 7.06 -9.40
C LEU A 247 4.76 5.78 -9.24
N ALA A 248 4.77 5.17 -8.05
CA ALA A 248 3.99 3.99 -7.74
C ALA A 248 2.49 4.26 -7.88
N ALA A 249 1.99 5.41 -7.41
CA ALA A 249 0.59 5.79 -7.57
C ALA A 249 0.19 5.96 -9.05
N ILE A 250 1.02 6.62 -9.85
CA ILE A 250 0.79 6.78 -11.29
C ILE A 250 0.79 5.41 -11.98
N SER A 251 1.81 4.58 -11.71
CA SER A 251 1.95 3.26 -12.32
C SER A 251 0.80 2.33 -11.96
N ALA A 252 0.38 2.30 -10.70
CA ALA A 252 -0.76 1.50 -10.24
C ALA A 252 -2.12 1.97 -10.81
N THR A 253 -2.22 3.24 -11.21
CA THR A 253 -3.47 3.84 -11.71
C THR A 253 -3.47 4.12 -13.22
N LYS A 254 -2.40 3.76 -13.94
CA LYS A 254 -2.22 4.09 -15.37
C LYS A 254 -3.36 3.60 -16.26
N ASN A 255 -3.94 2.45 -15.90
CA ASN A 255 -5.03 1.80 -16.65
C ASN A 255 -6.44 2.16 -16.15
N LEU A 256 -6.57 3.06 -15.16
CA LEU A 256 -7.89 3.51 -14.72
C LEU A 256 -8.53 4.43 -15.78
N LYS A 257 -9.74 4.08 -16.21
CA LYS A 257 -10.53 4.89 -17.16
C LYS A 257 -11.00 6.20 -16.54
N ASP A 258 -11.30 6.21 -15.24
CA ASP A 258 -11.70 7.41 -14.52
C ASP A 258 -10.50 8.31 -14.24
N LYS A 259 -10.36 9.36 -15.07
CA LYS A 259 -9.28 10.36 -14.96
C LYS A 259 -9.39 11.16 -13.66
N SER A 260 -10.59 11.47 -13.17
CA SER A 260 -10.79 12.28 -11.96
C SER A 260 -10.33 11.51 -10.72
N LEU A 261 -10.73 10.24 -10.63
CA LEU A 261 -10.29 9.34 -9.57
C LEU A 261 -8.76 9.16 -9.60
N ARG A 262 -8.18 8.94 -10.78
CA ARG A 262 -6.73 8.82 -10.96
C ARG A 262 -6.00 10.06 -10.45
N THR A 263 -6.40 11.25 -10.89
CA THR A 263 -5.81 12.51 -10.45
C THR A 263 -5.96 12.70 -8.95
N SER A 264 -7.12 12.35 -8.37
CA SER A 264 -7.34 12.44 -6.92
C SER A 264 -6.40 11.53 -6.13
N ILE A 265 -6.17 10.29 -6.58
CA ILE A 265 -5.25 9.36 -5.94
C ILE A 265 -3.83 9.92 -5.96
N VAL A 266 -3.33 10.33 -7.14
CA VAL A 266 -1.96 10.87 -7.29
C VAL A 266 -1.78 12.13 -6.44
N ALA A 267 -2.73 13.07 -6.50
CA ALA A 267 -2.67 14.31 -5.72
C ALA A 267 -2.70 14.05 -4.20
N LYS A 268 -3.50 13.08 -3.74
CA LYS A 268 -3.54 12.68 -2.33
C LYS A 268 -2.22 12.05 -1.89
N THR A 269 -1.65 11.16 -2.70
CA THR A 269 -0.36 10.54 -2.41
C THR A 269 0.75 11.59 -2.31
N PHE A 270 0.83 12.50 -3.28
CA PHE A 270 1.79 13.61 -3.25
C PHE A 270 1.65 14.42 -1.96
N LYS A 271 0.44 14.88 -1.63
CA LYS A 271 0.20 15.68 -0.41
C LYS A 271 0.57 14.93 0.87
N GLN A 272 0.21 13.65 0.98
CA GLN A 272 0.48 12.85 2.17
C GLN A 272 1.98 12.65 2.42
N PHE A 273 2.75 12.35 1.39
CA PHE A 273 4.19 12.12 1.53
C PHE A 273 4.97 13.43 1.64
N ASN A 274 4.62 14.44 0.81
CA ASN A 274 5.34 15.71 0.80
C ASN A 274 5.20 16.46 2.14
N ASN A 275 4.01 16.44 2.74
CA ASN A 275 3.74 17.13 4.01
C ASN A 275 4.13 16.32 5.24
N SER A 276 4.54 15.06 5.10
CA SER A 276 4.96 14.25 6.25
C SER A 276 6.32 14.74 6.79
N THR A 277 6.46 14.84 8.11
CA THR A 277 7.75 15.10 8.76
C THR A 277 8.64 13.86 8.79
N ASP A 278 8.06 12.66 8.71
CA ASP A 278 8.80 11.40 8.81
C ASP A 278 9.44 11.00 7.48
N CYS A 279 8.88 11.41 6.34
CA CYS A 279 9.42 11.06 5.03
C CYS A 279 10.64 11.93 4.68
N GLN A 280 11.83 11.33 4.76
CA GLN A 280 13.10 12.04 4.57
C GLN A 280 13.35 12.43 3.11
N LEU A 281 12.97 11.56 2.16
CA LEU A 281 13.19 11.83 0.74
C LEU A 281 12.00 12.58 0.14
N LYS A 282 12.13 13.91 0.06
CA LYS A 282 11.14 14.80 -0.57
C LYS A 282 11.08 14.61 -2.08
N PHE A 283 10.07 15.24 -2.68
CA PHE A 283 9.88 15.17 -4.12
C PHE A 283 11.06 15.82 -4.84
N ASP A 284 11.54 15.13 -5.86
CA ASP A 284 12.67 15.53 -6.72
C ASP A 284 12.23 15.30 -8.17
N ALA A 285 12.09 16.39 -8.91
CA ALA A 285 11.56 16.36 -10.27
C ALA A 285 12.52 15.70 -11.27
N GLU A 286 13.84 15.86 -11.08
CA GLU A 286 14.84 15.24 -11.95
C GLU A 286 14.86 13.73 -11.74
N LYS A 287 14.92 13.30 -10.47
CA LYS A 287 14.82 11.88 -10.14
C LYS A 287 13.49 11.29 -10.56
N PHE A 288 12.39 12.05 -10.49
CA PHE A 288 11.09 11.59 -10.98
C PHE A 288 11.16 11.17 -12.45
N ILE A 289 11.74 12.01 -13.32
CA ILE A 289 11.89 11.72 -14.75
C ILE A 289 12.79 10.50 -14.96
N LEU A 290 13.95 10.46 -14.28
CA LEU A 290 14.91 9.37 -14.43
C LEU A 290 14.40 8.02 -13.90
N LEU A 291 13.60 8.04 -12.83
CA LEU A 291 13.05 6.84 -12.21
C LEU A 291 11.78 6.32 -12.92
N ALA A 292 11.07 7.18 -13.67
CA ALA A 292 9.83 6.80 -14.33
C ALA A 292 9.97 5.58 -15.26
N LYS A 293 11.12 5.44 -15.92
CA LYS A 293 11.41 4.30 -16.82
C LYS A 293 11.46 2.93 -16.10
N PHE A 294 11.68 2.92 -14.79
CA PHE A 294 11.71 1.68 -14.00
C PHE A 294 10.35 1.34 -13.37
N ALA A 295 9.42 2.31 -13.31
CA ALA A 295 8.10 2.14 -12.70
C ALA A 295 7.07 1.57 -13.68
N ILE A 296 7.46 0.59 -14.50
CA ILE A 296 6.69 0.14 -15.67
C ILE A 296 5.82 -1.10 -15.42
N GLY A 297 5.87 -1.70 -14.22
CA GLY A 297 5.02 -2.84 -13.86
C GLY A 297 5.79 -4.08 -13.42
N GLY A 298 6.95 -3.91 -12.80
CA GLY A 298 7.71 -5.03 -12.21
C GLY A 298 8.56 -5.83 -13.20
N MET A 299 8.51 -5.49 -14.49
CA MET A 299 9.37 -6.10 -15.51
C MET A 299 10.64 -5.28 -15.71
N PRO A 300 11.78 -5.91 -16.08
CA PRO A 300 12.98 -5.17 -16.44
C PRO A 300 12.68 -4.16 -17.56
N SER A 301 13.28 -2.98 -17.48
CA SER A 301 13.02 -1.88 -18.41
C SER A 301 13.22 -2.26 -19.89
N GLU A 302 14.16 -3.16 -20.18
CA GLU A 302 14.46 -3.68 -21.51
C GLU A 302 13.40 -4.63 -22.09
N TYR A 303 12.50 -5.18 -21.26
CA TYR A 303 11.46 -6.14 -21.66
C TYR A 303 10.05 -5.55 -21.55
N HIS A 304 9.90 -4.24 -21.71
CA HIS A 304 8.57 -3.60 -21.77
C HIS A 304 7.70 -4.25 -22.87
N PRO A 305 6.39 -4.49 -22.67
CA PRO A 305 5.55 -5.21 -23.65
C PRO A 305 5.58 -4.55 -25.03
N ASP A 306 5.52 -3.22 -25.09
CA ASP A 306 5.56 -2.50 -26.37
C ASP A 306 6.89 -2.70 -27.11
N LEU A 307 8.02 -2.81 -26.39
CA LEU A 307 9.32 -3.10 -26.98
C LEU A 307 9.40 -4.54 -27.48
N LEU A 308 8.86 -5.49 -26.71
CA LEU A 308 8.80 -6.91 -27.11
C LEU A 308 7.90 -7.11 -28.34
N ILE A 309 6.74 -6.44 -28.38
CA ILE A 309 5.83 -6.47 -29.52
C ILE A 309 6.51 -5.85 -30.75
N ALA A 310 7.16 -4.69 -30.60
CA ALA A 310 7.89 -4.07 -31.70
C ALA A 310 9.02 -4.97 -32.22
N GLN A 311 9.80 -5.59 -31.33
CA GLN A 311 10.85 -6.55 -31.70
C GLN A 311 10.28 -7.78 -32.43
N TYR A 312 9.15 -8.31 -31.97
CA TYR A 312 8.46 -9.41 -32.65
C TYR A 312 8.00 -9.00 -34.05
N ASP A 313 7.29 -7.87 -34.17
CA ASP A 313 6.77 -7.36 -35.44
C ASP A 313 7.91 -7.08 -36.44
N ASP A 314 9.02 -6.51 -35.98
CA ASP A 314 10.21 -6.28 -36.80
C ASP A 314 10.85 -7.60 -37.24
N SER A 315 10.92 -8.61 -36.37
CA SER A 315 11.43 -9.94 -36.72
C SER A 315 10.57 -10.64 -37.78
N ILE A 316 9.25 -10.51 -37.69
CA ILE A 316 8.31 -11.02 -38.70
C ILE A 316 8.52 -10.29 -40.03
N ARG A 317 8.63 -8.96 -40.02
CA ARG A 317 8.90 -8.16 -41.24
C ARG A 317 10.24 -8.51 -41.88
N MET A 318 11.28 -8.73 -41.10
CA MET A 318 12.58 -9.16 -41.62
C MET A 318 12.49 -10.55 -42.26
N ASN A 319 11.82 -11.50 -41.61
CA ASN A 319 11.60 -12.84 -42.17
C ASN A 319 10.80 -12.79 -43.49
N PHE A 320 9.78 -11.92 -43.59
CA PHE A 320 9.05 -11.71 -44.84
C PHE A 320 9.91 -11.07 -45.93
N LYS A 321 10.79 -10.11 -45.59
CA LYS A 321 11.73 -9.50 -46.56
C LYS A 321 12.74 -10.53 -47.07
N THR A 322 13.28 -11.37 -46.19
CA THR A 322 14.20 -12.45 -46.56
C THR A 322 13.51 -13.52 -47.41
N ALA A 323 12.29 -13.92 -47.06
CA ALA A 323 11.49 -14.84 -47.87
C ALA A 323 11.16 -14.26 -49.25
N LYS A 324 10.84 -12.96 -49.33
CA LYS A 324 10.58 -12.26 -50.60
C LYS A 324 11.85 -12.12 -51.45
N SER A 325 13.01 -11.87 -50.85
CA SER A 325 14.27 -11.83 -51.61
C SER A 325 14.67 -13.22 -52.11
N LEU A 326 14.47 -14.29 -51.31
CA LEU A 326 14.68 -15.67 -51.77
C LEU A 326 13.75 -16.03 -52.92
N ALA A 327 12.46 -15.70 -52.82
CA ALA A 327 11.48 -15.95 -53.88
C ALA A 327 11.79 -15.16 -55.16
N SER A 328 12.26 -13.91 -55.03
CA SER A 328 12.70 -13.09 -56.17
C SER A 328 13.97 -13.65 -56.81
N THR A 329 14.89 -14.20 -56.01
CA THR A 329 16.12 -14.85 -56.50
C THR A 329 15.81 -16.16 -57.23
N MET A 330 14.82 -16.93 -56.76
CA MET A 330 14.35 -18.16 -57.42
C MET A 330 13.59 -17.91 -58.73
N LEU A 331 12.96 -16.73 -58.89
CA LEU A 331 12.30 -16.34 -60.14
C LEU A 331 13.29 -15.89 -61.23
N VAL A 332 14.46 -15.38 -60.86
CA VAL A 332 15.51 -14.94 -61.80
C VAL A 332 16.35 -16.10 -62.33
N THR A 333 16.41 -17.23 -61.63
CA THR A 333 17.23 -18.40 -62.02
C THR A 333 16.48 -19.49 -62.78
N ARG A 334 15.25 -19.24 -63.28
CA ARG A 334 14.55 -20.21 -64.12
C ARG A 334 15.23 -20.28 -65.50
N PRO A 335 15.85 -21.41 -65.90
CA PRO A 335 16.49 -21.51 -67.21
C PRO A 335 15.39 -21.49 -68.28
N GLU A 336 15.50 -20.56 -69.24
CA GLU A 336 14.72 -20.62 -70.48
C GLU A 336 15.15 -21.89 -71.23
N ASN A 337 14.30 -22.93 -71.21
CA ASN A 337 14.43 -24.02 -72.17
C ASN A 337 14.01 -23.49 -73.53
N SER A 338 15.01 -23.09 -74.31
CA SER A 338 14.89 -22.76 -75.72
C SER A 338 14.45 -23.98 -76.53
N ASP A 339 13.51 -23.72 -77.41
CA ASP A 339 12.88 -24.61 -78.37
C ASP A 339 13.86 -25.54 -79.13
N THR A 340 13.47 -26.80 -79.23
CA THR A 340 13.95 -27.75 -80.25
C THR A 340 13.50 -27.29 -81.64
N PRO A 341 14.41 -27.17 -82.64
CA PRO A 341 14.00 -27.06 -84.03
C PRO A 341 13.84 -28.45 -84.67
N ASN A 342 12.74 -28.61 -85.38
CA ASN A 342 12.49 -29.69 -86.34
C ASN A 342 13.65 -29.85 -87.34
N ARG A 343 14.16 -31.08 -87.47
CA ARG A 343 14.22 -31.83 -88.74
C ARG A 343 14.57 -33.29 -88.53
#